data_AF-A0A7S2NHN2-F1
#
_entry.id   AF-A0A7S2NHN2-F1
#
_cell.length_a   1.000
_cell.length_b   1.000
_cell.length_c   1.000
_cell.angle_alpha   90.00
_cell.angle_beta   90.00
_cell.angle_gamma   90.00
#
_symmetry.space_group_name_H-M   'P 1'
#
loop_
_entity.id
_entity.type
_entity.pdbx_description
1 polymer ?
#
loop_
_entity_poly.entity_id
_entity_poly.type
_entity_poly.pdbx_seq_one_letter_code
_entity_poly.pdbx_strand_id
1 'polypeptide(L)'
;AEDEAEKVCRYCLDDENTEGLISPCKCSGGQKWVHKHCLIQWQRTTLVSQPTHPAFHDRDRRHQTCNVCKAEFTCEPPTRQELMASFTGPEIAALVEARCVIASHERFSTMLEAQLELANIGGASRGPLLTYKHWIRGVFLITSVEEDSGVEVLPVQSQAVLAQVREMLGPGLVLHQQGRRFRMDASHSLAGVAPEAMAEAFARLEAPCEICFVPDEPNDCGHDIVSAVNLARQIDEPPRPEKVRQAVEAACGKYRGAAAVKLEHYIGGPCAEGTLVTCLVLGGGGCGWTVLKDLRQAVELAHQRAVRRFEAQGDICGGQAVRLTGLRAAAHLNGEIGLALRFADSSGRWLVRLRDGDGKQLKPENLEGLEGAGGRVMCFWGDARWTRAQLLGEIAKGDWGLCRGGIGDLAAVAGDRWRGTEGRLAFAPVTEMTEGYMRAARAEMQARHARAQMHADPDAEQEE
;
A
#
# COMPACT_ATOMS: atom_id res chain seq x y z
N ALA A 1 40.53 -27.73 37.52
CA ALA A 1 40.14 -27.77 36.10
C ALA A 1 38.69 -27.34 36.07
N GLU A 2 38.46 -26.04 36.02
CA GLU A 2 37.13 -25.43 36.03
C GLU A 2 36.73 -25.11 34.57
N ASP A 3 35.48 -25.43 34.25
CA ASP A 3 34.71 -24.95 33.09
C ASP A 3 35.09 -25.43 31.67
N GLU A 4 34.92 -26.73 31.39
CA GLU A 4 34.31 -27.13 30.12
C GLU A 4 32.78 -27.13 30.29
N ALA A 5 32.19 -25.95 30.47
CA ALA A 5 30.74 -25.82 30.38
C ALA A 5 30.32 -26.18 28.94
N GLU A 6 29.58 -27.28 28.78
CA GLU A 6 29.06 -27.72 27.49
C GLU A 6 28.44 -26.53 26.74
N LYS A 7 28.96 -26.28 25.53
CA LYS A 7 28.49 -25.20 24.67
C LYS A 7 27.17 -25.62 24.03
N VAL A 8 26.08 -25.50 24.77
CA VAL A 8 24.74 -25.80 24.28
C VAL A 8 24.02 -24.50 23.91
N CYS A 9 23.28 -24.51 22.81
CA CYS A 9 22.45 -23.36 22.44
C CYS A 9 21.30 -23.16 23.43
N ARG A 10 21.18 -21.96 24.00
CA ARG A 10 20.11 -21.62 24.95
C ARG A 10 18.68 -21.74 24.41
N TYR A 11 18.49 -21.68 23.08
CA TYR A 11 17.16 -21.66 22.48
C TYR A 11 16.68 -23.03 22.00
N CYS A 12 17.51 -23.79 21.29
CA CYS A 12 17.12 -25.14 20.81
C CYS A 12 17.54 -26.26 21.77
N LEU A 13 18.44 -25.97 22.72
CA LEU A 13 18.99 -26.96 23.67
C LEU A 13 19.68 -28.15 22.97
N ASP A 14 20.09 -27.98 21.72
CA ASP A 14 20.84 -28.96 20.93
C ASP A 14 22.31 -28.94 21.36
N ASP A 15 22.77 -30.08 21.89
CA ASP A 15 24.12 -30.35 22.38
C ASP A 15 25.00 -31.06 21.33
N GLU A 16 24.40 -31.62 20.27
CA GLU A 16 25.10 -32.26 19.16
C GLU A 16 25.65 -31.21 18.17
N ASN A 17 24.90 -30.13 17.94
CA ASN A 17 25.27 -29.07 17.00
C ASN A 17 25.90 -27.86 17.70
N THR A 18 27.21 -27.91 17.94
CA THR A 18 27.96 -26.82 18.60
C THR A 18 28.62 -25.82 17.64
N GLU A 19 28.48 -26.03 16.32
CA GLU A 19 29.05 -25.16 15.31
C GLU A 19 28.30 -23.81 15.22
N GLY A 20 29.05 -22.72 15.01
CA GLY A 20 28.45 -21.39 14.77
C GLY A 20 27.74 -20.75 15.98
N LEU A 21 27.97 -21.24 17.20
CA LEU A 21 27.49 -20.62 18.44
C LEU A 21 28.17 -19.27 18.69
N ILE A 22 27.36 -18.26 19.00
CA ILE A 22 27.80 -16.90 19.32
C ILE A 22 27.43 -16.54 20.76
N SER A 23 28.07 -15.49 21.28
CA SER A 23 27.70 -14.86 22.55
C SER A 23 27.19 -13.45 22.30
N PRO A 24 25.87 -13.25 22.10
CA PRO A 24 25.33 -11.99 21.60
C PRO A 24 25.05 -10.98 22.71
N CYS A 25 25.31 -11.29 23.98
CA CYS A 25 24.98 -10.42 25.11
C CYS A 25 25.93 -10.68 26.30
N LYS A 26 25.77 -9.92 27.39
CA LYS A 26 26.64 -10.00 28.58
C LYS A 26 26.29 -11.14 29.55
N CYS A 27 25.58 -12.18 29.09
CA CYS A 27 25.28 -13.34 29.92
C CYS A 27 26.54 -14.16 30.21
N SER A 28 26.63 -14.76 31.40
CA SER A 28 27.72 -15.64 31.83
C SER A 28 27.27 -17.10 31.90
N GLY A 29 28.21 -18.05 31.91
CA GLY A 29 27.92 -19.50 31.93
C GLY A 29 27.39 -20.04 30.59
N GLY A 30 26.76 -21.22 30.61
CA GLY A 30 26.23 -21.89 29.40
C GLY A 30 25.14 -21.10 28.66
N GLN A 31 24.32 -20.32 29.37
CA GLN A 31 23.25 -19.48 28.81
C GLN A 31 23.72 -18.35 27.88
N LYS A 32 25.03 -18.12 27.76
CA LYS A 32 25.60 -17.11 26.85
C LYS A 32 25.69 -17.60 25.40
N TRP A 33 25.67 -18.92 25.18
CA TRP A 33 25.84 -19.53 23.86
C TRP A 33 24.50 -19.70 23.15
N VAL A 34 24.40 -19.20 21.93
CA VAL A 34 23.22 -19.35 21.07
C VAL A 34 23.63 -19.45 19.60
N HIS A 35 22.88 -20.21 18.80
CA HIS A 35 23.03 -20.14 17.35
C HIS A 35 22.47 -18.82 16.82
N LYS A 36 23.17 -18.21 15.85
CA LYS A 36 22.69 -16.98 15.20
C LYS A 36 21.28 -17.15 14.62
N HIS A 37 21.00 -18.29 13.99
CA HIS A 37 19.67 -18.57 13.43
C HIS A 37 18.59 -18.66 14.52
N CYS A 38 18.87 -19.35 15.65
CA CYS A 38 17.91 -19.46 16.75
C CYS A 38 17.59 -18.12 17.41
N LEU A 39 18.60 -17.25 17.57
CA LEU A 39 18.38 -15.88 18.06
C LEU A 39 17.50 -15.10 17.08
N ILE A 40 17.80 -15.15 15.78
CA ILE A 40 17.00 -14.49 14.75
C ILE A 40 15.55 -15.01 14.77
N GLN A 41 15.33 -16.33 14.86
CA GLN A 41 13.98 -16.90 14.94
C GLN A 41 13.22 -16.40 16.17
N TRP A 42 13.86 -16.36 17.34
CA TRP A 42 13.23 -15.81 18.54
C TRP A 42 12.90 -14.31 18.41
N GLN A 43 13.80 -13.52 17.80
CA GLN A 43 13.56 -12.11 17.49
C GLN A 43 12.37 -11.94 16.53
N ARG A 44 12.27 -12.81 15.51
CA ARG A 44 11.14 -12.85 14.56
C ARG A 44 9.82 -13.13 15.26
N THR A 45 9.73 -14.17 16.08
CA THR A 45 8.51 -14.49 16.85
C THR A 45 8.08 -13.31 17.73
N THR A 46 9.05 -12.61 18.33
CA THR A 46 8.75 -11.42 19.13
C THR A 46 8.17 -10.30 18.26
N LEU A 47 8.76 -10.02 17.10
CA LEU A 47 8.29 -8.98 16.18
C LEU A 47 6.93 -9.30 15.55
N VAL A 48 6.67 -10.57 15.20
CA VAL A 48 5.40 -11.09 14.69
C VAL A 48 4.24 -10.84 15.67
N SER A 49 4.53 -10.92 16.97
CA SER A 49 3.52 -10.68 18.01
C SER A 49 3.17 -9.20 18.22
N GLN A 50 3.92 -8.27 17.60
CA GLN A 50 3.70 -6.84 17.78
C GLN A 50 2.68 -6.29 16.76
N PRO A 51 1.94 -5.21 17.12
CA PRO A 51 1.09 -4.52 16.16
C PRO A 51 1.87 -4.02 14.94
N THR A 52 1.25 -4.11 13.77
CA THR A 52 1.80 -3.66 12.48
C THR A 52 1.84 -2.13 12.34
N HIS A 53 0.99 -1.41 13.07
CA HIS A 53 0.89 0.05 12.98
C HIS A 53 2.12 0.77 13.57
N PRO A 54 2.74 1.75 12.85
CA PRO A 54 3.97 2.43 13.26
C PRO A 54 3.98 3.00 14.69
N ALA A 55 2.87 3.60 15.12
CA ALA A 55 2.75 4.20 16.46
C ALA A 55 2.95 3.25 17.65
N PHE A 56 2.99 1.92 17.42
CA PHE A 56 3.18 0.92 18.48
C PHE A 56 4.52 0.19 18.40
N HIS A 57 5.37 0.55 17.43
CA HIS A 57 6.63 -0.13 17.17
C HIS A 57 7.62 -0.06 18.34
N ASP A 58 7.64 1.07 19.06
CA ASP A 58 8.59 1.33 20.17
C ASP A 58 8.21 0.70 21.51
N ARG A 59 7.04 0.05 21.60
CA ARG A 59 6.50 -0.45 22.89
C ARG A 59 7.16 -1.75 23.37
N ASP A 60 7.87 -2.47 22.50
CA ASP A 60 8.43 -3.77 22.83
C ASP A 60 9.83 -3.98 22.23
N ARG A 61 10.85 -3.72 23.05
CA ARG A 61 12.27 -3.86 22.71
C ARG A 61 12.87 -5.22 23.07
N ARG A 62 12.05 -6.26 23.33
CA ARG A 62 12.54 -7.61 23.66
C ARG A 62 13.41 -8.20 22.54
N HIS A 63 13.08 -7.93 21.28
CA HIS A 63 13.89 -8.37 20.14
C HIS A 63 15.29 -7.71 20.07
N GLN A 64 15.49 -6.57 20.75
CA GLN A 64 16.77 -5.85 20.78
C GLN A 64 17.59 -6.12 22.05
N THR A 65 16.96 -6.61 23.13
CA THR A 65 17.59 -6.72 24.45
C THR A 65 17.45 -8.11 25.04
N CYS A 66 18.50 -8.58 25.71
CA CYS A 66 18.47 -9.87 26.38
C CYS A 66 17.55 -9.83 27.60
N ASN A 67 16.57 -10.74 27.67
CA ASN A 67 15.67 -10.82 28.81
C ASN A 67 16.35 -11.16 30.15
N VAL A 68 17.58 -11.69 30.12
CA VAL A 68 18.36 -12.07 31.32
C VAL A 68 19.26 -10.93 31.77
N CYS A 69 20.28 -10.58 30.98
CA CYS A 69 21.26 -9.58 31.39
C CYS A 69 20.86 -8.13 31.02
N LYS A 70 19.75 -7.94 30.29
CA LYS A 70 19.24 -6.64 29.81
C LYS A 70 20.17 -5.87 28.87
N ALA A 71 21.33 -6.43 28.52
CA ALA A 71 22.20 -5.86 27.50
C ALA A 71 21.56 -5.96 26.12
N GLU A 72 21.83 -4.98 25.26
CA GLU A 72 21.50 -5.04 23.84
C GLU A 72 22.25 -6.20 23.17
N PHE A 73 21.59 -6.85 22.21
CA PHE A 73 22.22 -7.91 21.45
C PHE A 73 23.27 -7.34 20.50
N THR A 74 24.41 -8.01 20.36
CA THR A 74 25.44 -7.65 19.37
C THR A 74 25.05 -8.05 17.95
N CYS A 75 24.07 -8.93 17.80
CA CYS A 75 23.47 -9.26 16.52
C CYS A 75 22.23 -8.41 16.32
N GLU A 76 22.26 -7.56 15.30
CA GLU A 76 21.13 -6.74 14.92
C GLU A 76 19.95 -7.63 14.50
N PRO A 77 18.73 -7.33 14.99
CA PRO A 77 17.52 -8.00 14.53
C PRO A 77 17.25 -7.63 13.06
N PRO A 78 16.55 -8.49 12.29
CA PRO A 78 16.10 -8.11 10.96
C PRO A 78 15.19 -6.88 11.03
N THR A 79 15.27 -6.01 10.03
CA THR A 79 14.37 -4.86 9.92
C THR A 79 12.92 -5.32 9.78
N ARG A 80 11.96 -4.44 10.12
CA ARG A 80 10.54 -4.74 9.90
C ARG A 80 10.25 -4.95 8.42
N GLN A 81 10.90 -4.22 7.51
CA GLN A 81 10.74 -4.43 6.08
C GLN A 81 11.19 -5.82 5.67
N GLU A 82 12.41 -6.23 6.03
CA GLU A 82 12.95 -7.56 5.70
C GLU A 82 12.08 -8.67 6.27
N LEU A 83 11.61 -8.49 7.50
CA LEU A 83 10.72 -9.45 8.14
C LEU A 83 9.39 -9.57 7.41
N MET A 84 8.70 -8.45 7.17
CA MET A 84 7.40 -8.48 6.48
C MET A 84 7.53 -8.99 5.05
N ALA A 85 8.58 -8.58 4.32
CA ALA A 85 8.87 -9.07 2.98
C ALA A 85 9.16 -10.57 2.96
N SER A 86 9.80 -11.12 3.99
CA SER A 86 10.05 -12.57 4.10
C SER A 86 8.76 -13.39 4.26
N PHE A 87 7.70 -12.81 4.82
CA PHE A 87 6.40 -13.48 4.97
C PHE A 87 5.50 -13.32 3.73
N THR A 88 5.65 -12.24 2.97
CA THR A 88 4.87 -12.02 1.73
C THR A 88 5.54 -12.61 0.48
N GLY A 89 6.88 -12.71 0.49
CA GLY A 89 7.68 -13.04 -0.70
C GLY A 89 8.01 -11.81 -1.56
N PRO A 90 9.06 -11.89 -2.40
CA PRO A 90 9.54 -10.78 -3.21
C PRO A 90 8.55 -10.35 -4.31
N GLU A 91 7.75 -11.29 -4.84
CA GLU A 91 6.78 -11.00 -5.91
C GLU A 91 5.67 -10.08 -5.41
N ILE A 92 5.14 -10.32 -4.22
CA ILE A 92 4.10 -9.49 -3.61
C ILE A 92 4.66 -8.15 -3.15
N ALA A 93 5.88 -8.15 -2.59
CA ALA A 93 6.55 -6.91 -2.23
C ALA A 93 6.74 -5.99 -3.44
N ALA A 94 7.07 -6.55 -4.60
CA ALA A 94 7.20 -5.81 -5.85
C ALA A 94 5.86 -5.26 -6.39
N LEU A 95 4.72 -5.77 -5.93
CA LEU A 95 3.40 -5.24 -6.29
C LEU A 95 3.00 -4.00 -5.46
N VAL A 96 3.78 -3.63 -4.43
CA VAL A 96 3.59 -2.37 -3.69
C VAL A 96 4.17 -1.20 -4.50
N GLU A 97 3.52 -0.93 -5.63
CA GLU A 97 3.89 0.08 -6.61
C GLU A 97 2.63 0.85 -7.07
N ALA A 98 2.80 2.10 -7.48
CA ALA A 98 1.73 2.87 -8.12
C ALA A 98 1.15 2.10 -9.32
N ARG A 99 -0.19 2.17 -9.46
CA ARG A 99 -1.03 1.46 -10.45
C ARG A 99 -1.34 0.01 -10.09
N CYS A 100 -0.81 -0.55 -9.01
CA CYS A 100 -1.30 -1.82 -8.49
C CYS A 100 -2.59 -1.63 -7.67
N VAL A 101 -3.38 -2.69 -7.58
CA VAL A 101 -4.63 -2.74 -6.84
C VAL A 101 -4.46 -3.63 -5.63
N ILE A 102 -4.95 -3.16 -4.49
CA ILE A 102 -5.09 -3.90 -3.25
C ILE A 102 -6.58 -4.20 -3.08
N ALA A 103 -6.95 -5.46 -2.88
CA ALA A 103 -8.35 -5.82 -2.66
C ALA A 103 -8.50 -6.69 -1.41
N SER A 104 -9.60 -6.48 -0.69
CA SER A 104 -9.90 -7.26 0.52
C SER A 104 -10.21 -8.70 0.14
N HIS A 105 -9.74 -9.66 0.95
CA HIS A 105 -10.14 -11.04 0.82
C HIS A 105 -11.65 -11.19 1.15
N GLU A 106 -12.32 -12.17 0.52
CA GLU A 106 -13.75 -12.42 0.72
C GLU A 106 -14.07 -12.67 2.20
N ARG A 107 -13.38 -13.63 2.82
CA ARG A 107 -13.58 -13.98 4.23
C ARG A 107 -13.35 -12.82 5.19
N PHE A 108 -12.33 -11.99 4.94
CA PHE A 108 -12.08 -10.79 5.73
C PHE A 108 -13.26 -9.82 5.62
N SER A 109 -13.78 -9.63 4.40
CA SER A 109 -14.96 -8.79 4.16
C SER A 109 -16.20 -9.34 4.85
N THR A 110 -16.47 -10.65 4.77
CA THR A 110 -17.60 -11.31 5.46
C THR A 110 -17.51 -11.17 6.98
N MET A 111 -16.30 -11.30 7.55
CA MET A 111 -16.08 -11.11 8.98
C MET A 111 -16.40 -9.67 9.41
N LEU A 112 -15.93 -8.67 8.67
CA LEU A 112 -16.23 -7.27 8.95
C LEU A 112 -17.73 -6.94 8.78
N GLU A 113 -18.39 -7.52 7.78
CA GLU A 113 -19.84 -7.42 7.59
C GLU A 113 -20.59 -7.95 8.82
N ALA A 114 -20.25 -9.15 9.31
CA ALA A 114 -20.87 -9.73 10.50
C ALA A 114 -20.63 -8.89 11.77
N GLN A 115 -19.42 -8.34 11.95
CA GLN A 115 -19.13 -7.44 13.07
C GLN A 115 -19.96 -6.15 13.00
N LEU A 116 -20.14 -5.59 11.80
CA LEU A 116 -20.96 -4.39 11.60
C LEU A 116 -22.44 -4.66 11.88
N GLU A 117 -22.96 -5.82 11.48
CA GLU A 117 -24.33 -6.25 11.78
C GLU A 117 -24.57 -6.39 13.29
N LEU A 118 -23.68 -7.10 13.99
CA LEU A 118 -23.77 -7.27 15.45
C LEU A 118 -23.76 -5.92 16.18
N ALA A 119 -22.90 -5.00 15.75
CA ALA A 119 -22.80 -3.69 16.38
C ALA A 119 -24.03 -2.80 16.12
N ASN A 120 -24.69 -2.93 14.96
CA ASN A 120 -25.93 -2.23 14.65
C ASN A 120 -27.10 -2.70 15.52
N ILE A 121 -27.14 -3.98 15.91
CA ILE A 121 -28.18 -4.55 16.78
C ILE A 121 -28.05 -4.01 18.23
N GLY A 122 -26.82 -3.77 18.69
CA GLY A 122 -26.52 -3.38 20.07
C GLY A 122 -26.71 -1.90 20.44
N GLY A 123 -27.17 -1.04 19.52
CA GLY A 123 -27.43 0.37 19.79
C GLY A 123 -26.22 1.25 20.16
N ALA A 124 -25.00 0.73 20.06
CA ALA A 124 -23.76 1.45 20.38
C ALA A 124 -23.38 2.45 19.28
N SER A 125 -22.87 3.61 19.71
CA SER A 125 -22.58 4.80 18.89
C SER A 125 -21.76 4.55 17.62
N ARG A 126 -22.20 5.20 16.55
CA ARG A 126 -21.82 5.11 15.12
C ARG A 126 -20.35 5.42 14.75
N GLY A 127 -19.43 5.66 15.68
CA GLY A 127 -18.10 6.23 15.37
C GLY A 127 -17.10 5.25 14.73
N PRO A 128 -16.45 4.37 15.52
CA PRO A 128 -15.37 3.50 15.02
C PRO A 128 -15.84 2.47 13.97
N LEU A 129 -17.12 2.11 13.96
CA LEU A 129 -17.71 1.13 13.03
C LEU A 129 -17.95 1.68 11.62
N LEU A 130 -18.04 3.00 11.45
CA LEU A 130 -18.13 3.61 10.11
C LEU A 130 -16.86 3.36 9.31
N THR A 131 -15.71 3.19 9.97
CA THR A 131 -14.43 2.94 9.30
C THR A 131 -14.40 1.58 8.59
N TYR A 132 -15.15 0.58 9.07
CA TYR A 132 -15.22 -0.76 8.44
C TYR A 132 -15.79 -0.69 7.03
N LYS A 133 -16.63 0.30 6.75
CA LYS A 133 -17.21 0.49 5.42
C LYS A 133 -16.14 0.76 4.36
N HIS A 134 -14.98 1.33 4.71
CA HIS A 134 -13.90 1.50 3.74
C HIS A 134 -13.29 0.14 3.34
N TRP A 135 -13.25 -0.82 4.26
CA TRP A 135 -12.48 -2.05 4.09
C TRP A 135 -13.31 -3.23 3.56
N ILE A 136 -14.60 -3.29 3.90
CA ILE A 136 -15.52 -4.32 3.39
C ILE A 136 -15.55 -4.26 1.87
N ARG A 137 -15.23 -5.37 1.19
CA ARG A 137 -15.14 -5.46 -0.28
C ARG A 137 -14.36 -4.29 -0.89
N GLY A 138 -13.33 -3.85 -0.17
CA GLY A 138 -12.51 -2.70 -0.55
C GLY A 138 -11.63 -3.03 -1.74
N VAL A 139 -11.53 -2.09 -2.68
CA VAL A 139 -10.64 -2.18 -3.84
C VAL A 139 -9.88 -0.86 -3.92
N PHE A 140 -8.61 -0.87 -3.59
CA PHE A 140 -7.78 0.32 -3.48
C PHE A 140 -6.77 0.36 -4.62
N LEU A 141 -6.79 1.41 -5.44
CA LEU A 141 -5.74 1.66 -6.42
C LEU A 141 -4.60 2.43 -5.74
N ILE A 142 -3.39 1.88 -5.77
CA ILE A 142 -2.19 2.60 -5.31
C ILE A 142 -1.93 3.76 -6.29
N THR A 143 -2.00 4.97 -5.79
CA THR A 143 -1.85 6.21 -6.58
C THR A 143 -0.43 6.75 -6.54
N SER A 144 0.25 6.58 -5.40
CA SER A 144 1.67 6.92 -5.23
C SER A 144 2.30 6.01 -4.18
N VAL A 145 3.62 5.86 -4.31
CA VAL A 145 4.49 5.32 -3.29
C VAL A 145 5.60 6.35 -3.13
N GLU A 146 5.55 7.08 -2.03
CA GLU A 146 6.47 8.17 -1.74
C GLU A 146 7.60 7.64 -0.87
N GLU A 147 8.83 7.74 -1.36
CA GLU A 147 10.03 7.28 -0.64
C GLU A 147 10.19 8.07 0.66
N ASP A 148 10.36 7.36 1.77
CA ASP A 148 10.75 8.02 3.01
C ASP A 148 12.25 8.31 2.95
N SER A 149 12.62 9.57 2.75
CA SER A 149 14.03 9.99 2.79
C SER A 149 14.68 9.78 4.16
N GLY A 150 13.87 9.63 5.22
CA GLY A 150 14.36 9.51 6.59
C GLY A 150 14.98 10.79 7.14
N VAL A 151 14.94 11.88 6.39
CA VAL A 151 15.45 13.18 6.82
C VAL A 151 14.36 13.89 7.60
N GLU A 152 14.63 14.14 8.87
CA GLU A 152 13.71 14.84 9.76
C GLU A 152 14.27 16.24 10.04
N VAL A 153 13.53 17.28 9.66
CA VAL A 153 13.90 18.67 9.94
C VAL A 153 13.01 19.20 11.06
N LEU A 154 13.62 19.52 12.19
CA LEU A 154 12.96 20.07 13.36
C LEU A 154 13.11 21.59 13.41
N PRO A 155 12.07 22.38 13.07
CA PRO A 155 12.09 23.82 13.25
C PRO A 155 11.88 24.17 14.72
N VAL A 156 12.87 24.83 15.33
CA VAL A 156 12.83 25.26 16.73
C VAL A 156 12.64 26.76 16.79
N GLN A 157 11.48 27.18 17.28
CA GLN A 157 11.07 28.60 17.27
C GLN A 157 11.43 29.36 18.56
N SER A 158 11.73 28.66 19.66
CA SER A 158 12.01 29.30 20.95
C SER A 158 13.12 28.59 21.73
N GLN A 159 13.80 29.35 22.59
CA GLN A 159 14.87 28.82 23.44
C GLN A 159 14.38 27.74 24.41
N ALA A 160 13.11 27.83 24.86
CA ALA A 160 12.51 26.81 25.73
C ALA A 160 12.36 25.46 25.01
N VAL A 161 11.95 25.47 23.74
CA VAL A 161 11.87 24.24 22.92
C VAL A 161 13.27 23.70 22.65
N LEU A 162 14.24 24.56 22.35
CA LEU A 162 15.63 24.13 22.15
C LEU A 162 16.22 23.44 23.39
N ALA A 163 15.92 23.95 24.58
CA ALA A 163 16.33 23.32 25.84
C ALA A 163 15.72 21.92 26.02
N GLN A 164 14.43 21.73 25.68
CA GLN A 164 13.79 20.41 25.72
C GLN A 164 14.40 19.44 24.70
N VAL A 165 14.73 19.90 23.50
CA VAL A 165 15.39 19.07 22.48
C VAL A 165 16.77 18.61 22.96
N ARG A 166 17.54 19.49 23.62
CA ARG A 166 18.84 19.13 24.24
C ARG A 166 18.69 18.06 25.31
N GLU A 167 17.68 18.19 26.17
CA GLU A 167 17.39 17.19 27.20
C GLU A 167 17.01 15.84 26.58
N MET A 168 16.18 15.85 25.54
CA MET A 168 15.74 14.64 24.84
C MET A 168 16.88 13.87 24.17
N LEU A 169 17.81 14.55 23.49
CA LEU A 169 18.91 13.91 22.76
C LEU A 169 20.04 13.45 23.67
N GLY A 170 20.20 14.09 24.83
CA GLY A 170 21.30 13.82 25.76
C GLY A 170 22.69 14.00 25.12
N PRO A 171 23.75 13.43 25.72
CA PRO A 171 25.12 13.60 25.25
C PRO A 171 25.43 12.87 23.93
N GLY A 172 24.58 11.92 23.53
CA GLY A 172 24.77 11.13 22.31
C GLY A 172 24.34 11.84 21.03
N LEU A 173 23.52 12.90 21.13
CA LEU A 173 22.94 13.59 19.96
C LEU A 173 22.15 12.66 19.02
N VAL A 174 21.66 11.55 19.55
CA VAL A 174 20.89 10.55 18.79
C VAL A 174 19.42 10.71 19.12
N LEU A 175 18.61 10.83 18.07
CA LEU A 175 17.16 10.80 18.17
C LEU A 175 16.69 9.36 17.92
N HIS A 176 15.84 8.84 18.80
CA HIS A 176 15.17 7.56 18.60
C HIS A 176 13.70 7.83 18.25
N GLN A 177 13.25 7.42 17.06
CA GLN A 177 11.88 7.63 16.59
C GLN A 177 11.42 6.46 15.73
N GLN A 178 10.25 5.88 16.05
CA GLN A 178 9.65 4.76 15.29
C GLN A 178 10.59 3.57 15.10
N GLY A 179 11.37 3.23 16.13
CA GLY A 179 12.35 2.14 16.11
C GLY A 179 13.66 2.45 15.37
N ARG A 180 13.81 3.66 14.81
CA ARG A 180 15.03 4.09 14.08
C ARG A 180 15.89 5.02 14.92
N ARG A 181 17.19 4.95 14.68
CA ARG A 181 18.20 5.85 15.25
C ARG A 181 18.54 6.90 14.19
N PHE A 182 18.46 8.17 14.58
CA PHE A 182 18.84 9.27 13.73
C PHE A 182 19.96 10.05 14.40
N ARG A 183 20.96 10.41 13.61
CA ARG A 183 22.04 11.30 14.02
C ARG A 183 21.77 12.69 13.51
N MET A 184 22.20 13.69 14.27
CA MET A 184 22.14 15.07 13.82
C MET A 184 23.08 15.27 12.62
N ASP A 185 22.58 15.98 11.61
CA ASP A 185 23.30 16.26 10.37
C ASP A 185 23.82 17.69 10.34
N ALA A 186 24.97 17.88 9.69
CA ALA A 186 25.62 19.17 9.52
C ALA A 186 24.96 20.00 8.40
N SER A 187 23.64 20.15 8.49
CA SER A 187 22.79 20.88 7.55
C SER A 187 22.04 22.02 8.25
N HIS A 188 21.48 22.92 7.45
CA HIS A 188 20.70 24.08 7.91
C HIS A 188 21.45 24.92 8.95
N SER A 189 20.94 25.05 10.18
CA SER A 189 21.57 25.88 11.21
C SER A 189 22.89 25.32 11.76
N LEU A 190 23.26 24.10 11.39
CA LEU A 190 24.53 23.47 11.69
C LEU A 190 25.37 23.19 10.42
N ALA A 191 25.07 23.91 9.33
CA ALA A 191 25.78 23.76 8.06
C ALA A 191 27.30 23.97 8.22
N GLY A 192 28.09 23.01 7.72
CA GLY A 192 29.55 23.07 7.72
C GLY A 192 30.23 22.72 9.05
N VAL A 193 29.47 22.28 10.05
CA VAL A 193 30.01 21.78 11.32
C VAL A 193 30.59 20.38 11.12
N ALA A 194 31.85 20.18 11.50
CA ALA A 194 32.47 18.85 11.47
C ALA A 194 31.83 17.90 12.50
N PRO A 195 31.73 16.59 12.24
CA PRO A 195 31.10 15.63 13.15
C PRO A 195 31.63 15.69 14.59
N GLU A 196 32.94 15.91 14.77
CA GLU A 196 33.60 15.97 16.07
C GLU A 196 33.23 17.24 16.87
N ALA A 197 32.86 18.32 16.17
CA ALA A 197 32.46 19.59 16.76
C ALA A 197 30.93 19.70 16.96
N MET A 198 30.17 18.69 16.55
CA MET A 198 28.71 18.73 16.50
C MET A 198 28.08 18.98 17.88
N ALA A 199 28.56 18.30 18.92
CA ALA A 199 28.06 18.46 20.28
C ALA A 199 28.24 19.90 20.80
N GLU A 200 29.41 20.48 20.54
CA GLU A 200 29.74 21.83 21.00
C GLU A 200 28.98 22.90 20.20
N ALA A 201 28.84 22.71 18.89
CA ALA A 201 28.05 23.58 18.02
C ALA A 201 26.57 23.57 18.41
N PHE A 202 26.00 22.38 18.64
CA PHE A 202 24.61 22.23 19.06
C PHE A 202 24.34 22.85 20.45
N ALA A 203 25.28 22.72 21.38
CA ALA A 203 25.18 23.35 22.71
C ALA A 203 25.17 24.89 22.64
N ARG A 204 25.82 25.48 21.64
CA ARG A 204 25.86 26.94 21.39
C ARG A 204 24.73 27.46 20.49
N LEU A 205 23.96 26.57 19.87
CA LEU A 205 22.88 26.95 18.98
C LEU A 205 21.83 27.81 19.70
N GLU A 206 21.25 28.79 19.00
CA GLU A 206 20.19 29.66 19.54
C GLU A 206 18.96 29.60 18.63
N ALA A 207 17.77 29.68 19.23
CA ALA A 207 16.51 29.76 18.49
C ALA A 207 16.28 31.19 17.95
N PRO A 208 15.67 31.35 16.76
CA PRO A 208 15.10 30.30 15.91
C PRO A 208 16.16 29.55 15.10
N CYS A 209 16.06 28.22 15.03
CA CYS A 209 16.98 27.38 14.28
C CYS A 209 16.27 26.16 13.69
N GLU A 210 16.90 25.52 12.71
CA GLU A 210 16.46 24.27 12.11
C GLU A 210 17.52 23.21 12.34
N ILE A 211 17.12 22.12 13.00
CA ILE A 211 17.99 20.99 13.30
C ILE A 211 17.59 19.85 12.37
N CYS A 212 18.56 19.36 11.60
CA CYS A 212 18.36 18.26 10.68
C CYS A 212 18.84 16.95 11.31
N PHE A 213 18.05 15.90 11.18
CA PHE A 213 18.40 14.55 11.57
C PHE A 213 18.38 13.64 10.35
N VAL A 214 19.38 12.78 10.22
CA VAL A 214 19.48 11.77 9.17
C VAL A 214 19.58 10.38 9.80
N PRO A 215 19.11 9.33 9.12
CA PRO A 215 19.20 7.97 9.64
C PRO A 215 20.66 7.59 9.90
N ASP A 216 20.91 6.90 11.03
CA ASP A 216 22.26 6.42 11.38
C ASP A 216 22.68 5.22 10.49
N GLU A 217 21.70 4.52 9.92
CA GLU A 217 21.85 3.36 9.04
C GLU A 217 21.24 3.61 7.65
N PRO A 218 21.64 2.86 6.61
CA PRO A 218 21.06 3.00 5.27
C PRO A 218 19.55 2.84 5.33
N ASN A 219 18.84 3.78 4.71
CA ASN A 219 17.40 3.80 4.81
C ASN A 219 16.80 2.62 4.03
N ASP A 220 15.94 1.86 4.70
CA ASP A 220 15.19 0.78 4.07
C ASP A 220 13.88 1.35 3.49
N CYS A 221 13.23 0.59 2.62
CA CYS A 221 12.04 1.07 1.93
C CYS A 221 10.75 0.77 2.75
N GLY A 222 10.89 0.32 4.00
CA GLY A 222 9.79 -0.04 4.89
C GLY A 222 8.93 1.15 5.32
N HIS A 223 9.50 2.35 5.35
CA HIS A 223 8.80 3.57 5.75
C HIS A 223 8.17 4.35 4.60
N ASP A 224 8.37 3.93 3.35
CA ASP A 224 7.70 4.53 2.18
C ASP A 224 6.20 4.62 2.41
N ILE A 225 5.64 5.78 2.06
CA ILE A 225 4.21 6.04 2.22
C ILE A 225 3.48 5.57 0.97
N VAL A 226 2.71 4.50 1.13
CA VAL A 226 1.82 3.96 0.12
C VAL A 226 0.47 4.65 0.25
N SER A 227 0.09 5.44 -0.76
CA SER A 227 -1.21 6.14 -0.80
C SER A 227 -2.11 5.51 -1.86
N ALA A 228 -3.30 5.08 -1.45
CA ALA A 228 -4.26 4.43 -2.33
C ALA A 228 -5.68 5.00 -2.17
N VAL A 229 -6.50 4.86 -3.22
CA VAL A 229 -7.89 5.33 -3.21
C VAL A 229 -8.86 4.20 -3.51
N ASN A 230 -9.97 4.15 -2.76
CA ASN A 230 -10.98 3.12 -2.90
C ASN A 230 -11.87 3.33 -4.13
N LEU A 231 -11.76 2.41 -5.08
CA LEU A 231 -12.53 2.38 -6.31
C LEU A 231 -13.98 1.87 -6.12
N ALA A 232 -14.30 1.18 -5.04
CA ALA A 232 -15.60 0.53 -4.87
C ALA A 232 -16.66 1.42 -4.18
N ARG A 233 -16.27 2.59 -3.66
CA ARG A 233 -17.12 3.43 -2.80
C ARG A 233 -17.59 4.70 -3.50
N GLN A 234 -18.37 4.53 -4.57
CA GLN A 234 -19.00 5.67 -5.25
C GLN A 234 -20.08 6.31 -4.37
N ILE A 235 -20.19 7.63 -4.45
CA ILE A 235 -21.20 8.45 -3.78
C ILE A 235 -21.87 9.36 -4.81
N ASP A 236 -23.13 9.68 -4.57
CA ASP A 236 -23.92 10.50 -5.49
C ASP A 236 -23.55 11.99 -5.37
N GLU A 237 -23.28 12.45 -4.15
CA GLU A 237 -22.94 13.84 -3.87
C GLU A 237 -21.54 13.99 -3.28
N PRO A 238 -20.74 14.97 -3.75
CA PRO A 238 -19.43 15.24 -3.15
C PRO A 238 -19.58 15.84 -1.75
N PRO A 239 -18.66 15.56 -0.81
CA PRO A 239 -18.61 16.20 0.50
C PRO A 239 -18.49 17.73 0.47
N ARG A 240 -17.95 18.29 -0.62
CA ARG A 240 -17.73 19.74 -0.82
C ARG A 240 -18.20 20.20 -2.20
N PRO A 241 -19.52 20.26 -2.45
CA PRO A 241 -20.08 20.60 -3.76
C PRO A 241 -19.73 22.02 -4.23
N GLU A 242 -19.52 22.95 -3.31
CA GLU A 242 -19.08 24.32 -3.56
C GLU A 242 -17.68 24.38 -4.19
N LYS A 243 -16.72 23.59 -3.68
CA LYS A 243 -15.36 23.53 -4.24
C LYS A 243 -15.36 22.88 -5.62
N VAL A 244 -16.21 21.88 -5.83
CA VAL A 244 -16.40 21.23 -7.14
C VAL A 244 -16.92 22.26 -8.15
N ARG A 245 -17.98 22.99 -7.81
CA ARG A 245 -18.53 24.04 -8.69
C ARG A 245 -17.50 25.10 -9.05
N GLN A 246 -16.74 25.61 -8.08
CA GLN A 246 -15.68 26.60 -8.32
C GLN A 246 -14.61 26.07 -9.29
N ALA A 247 -14.17 24.82 -9.12
CA ALA A 247 -13.17 24.21 -9.99
C ALA A 247 -13.69 24.02 -11.43
N VAL A 248 -14.95 23.58 -11.57
CA VAL A 248 -15.61 23.42 -12.88
C VAL A 248 -15.81 24.77 -13.57
N GLU A 249 -16.30 25.79 -12.85
CA GLU A 249 -16.46 27.16 -13.37
C GLU A 249 -15.12 27.74 -13.84
N ALA A 250 -14.06 27.56 -13.05
CA ALA A 250 -12.71 27.99 -13.43
C ALA A 250 -12.20 27.27 -14.70
N ALA A 251 -12.45 25.96 -14.83
CA ALA A 251 -12.12 25.22 -16.05
C ALA A 251 -12.95 25.70 -17.25
N CYS A 252 -14.24 25.97 -17.05
CA CYS A 252 -15.15 26.49 -18.08
C CYS A 252 -14.78 27.89 -18.57
N GLY A 253 -14.17 28.72 -17.71
CA GLY A 253 -13.63 30.02 -18.09
C GLY A 253 -12.54 29.92 -19.17
N LYS A 254 -11.76 28.84 -19.16
CA LYS A 254 -10.73 28.54 -20.19
C LYS A 254 -11.28 27.72 -21.35
N TYR A 255 -12.12 26.72 -21.06
CA TYR A 255 -12.71 25.82 -22.04
C TYR A 255 -14.22 25.68 -21.78
N ARG A 256 -15.07 26.41 -22.53
CA ARG A 256 -16.53 26.35 -22.33
C ARG A 256 -17.10 24.93 -22.40
N GLY A 257 -16.53 24.05 -23.24
CA GLY A 257 -16.94 22.66 -23.38
C GLY A 257 -16.58 21.77 -22.18
N ALA A 258 -15.81 22.26 -21.20
CA ALA A 258 -15.52 21.54 -19.96
C ALA A 258 -16.77 21.27 -19.12
N ALA A 259 -17.86 22.02 -19.32
CA ALA A 259 -19.15 21.78 -18.69
C ALA A 259 -19.76 20.41 -19.02
N ALA A 260 -19.32 19.77 -20.11
CA ALA A 260 -19.78 18.44 -20.51
C ALA A 260 -19.01 17.29 -19.84
N VAL A 261 -17.95 17.58 -19.07
CA VAL A 261 -17.16 16.56 -18.39
C VAL A 261 -17.96 15.97 -17.23
N LYS A 262 -18.12 14.64 -17.23
CA LYS A 262 -18.79 13.91 -16.15
C LYS A 262 -17.83 13.76 -14.95
N LEU A 263 -18.30 14.15 -13.77
CA LEU A 263 -17.60 13.93 -12.51
C LEU A 263 -18.26 12.77 -11.75
N GLU A 264 -17.44 11.82 -11.30
CA GLU A 264 -17.88 10.69 -10.46
C GLU A 264 -17.16 10.80 -9.12
N HIS A 265 -17.89 10.77 -8.01
CA HIS A 265 -17.32 10.99 -6.68
C HIS A 265 -17.20 9.68 -5.90
N TYR A 266 -16.10 9.53 -5.18
CA TYR A 266 -15.77 8.33 -4.41
C TYR A 266 -15.25 8.70 -3.02
N ILE A 267 -15.60 7.90 -2.02
CA ILE A 267 -14.92 7.92 -0.72
C ILE A 267 -13.63 7.12 -0.87
N GLY A 268 -12.49 7.80 -0.96
CA GLY A 268 -11.22 7.16 -1.27
C GLY A 268 -10.56 6.46 -0.07
N GLY A 269 -10.88 6.85 1.16
CA GLY A 269 -10.41 6.16 2.36
C GLY A 269 -10.59 7.00 3.63
N PRO A 270 -10.09 6.51 4.77
CA PRO A 270 -10.28 7.13 6.08
C PRO A 270 -9.34 8.32 6.35
N CYS A 271 -8.25 8.46 5.60
CA CYS A 271 -7.32 9.59 5.74
C CYS A 271 -7.85 10.79 4.95
N ALA A 272 -7.60 12.00 5.45
CA ALA A 272 -8.04 13.26 4.83
C ALA A 272 -9.53 13.28 4.45
N GLU A 273 -10.39 12.73 5.31
CA GLU A 273 -11.82 12.58 5.06
C GLU A 273 -12.48 13.90 4.61
N GLY A 274 -13.34 13.81 3.58
CA GLY A 274 -14.03 14.98 3.02
C GLY A 274 -13.13 15.99 2.28
N THR A 275 -11.86 15.66 2.08
CA THR A 275 -10.92 16.46 1.27
C THR A 275 -10.63 15.75 -0.04
N LEU A 276 -10.68 16.47 -1.16
CA LEU A 276 -10.32 15.91 -2.45
C LEU A 276 -8.79 15.72 -2.50
N VAL A 277 -8.34 14.47 -2.62
CA VAL A 277 -6.91 14.13 -2.61
C VAL A 277 -6.40 13.75 -4.01
N THR A 278 -7.25 13.09 -4.80
CA THR A 278 -6.87 12.52 -6.10
C THR A 278 -8.02 12.58 -7.09
N CYS A 279 -7.69 12.90 -8.33
CA CYS A 279 -8.53 12.79 -9.50
C CYS A 279 -7.89 11.80 -10.50
N LEU A 280 -8.68 10.89 -11.06
CA LEU A 280 -8.25 10.04 -12.17
C LEU A 280 -8.96 10.49 -13.45
N VAL A 281 -8.17 10.78 -14.48
CA VAL A 281 -8.66 11.11 -15.82
C VAL A 281 -8.34 9.97 -16.76
N LEU A 282 -9.38 9.34 -17.31
CA LEU A 282 -9.24 8.20 -18.23
C LEU A 282 -8.72 8.65 -19.61
N GLY A 283 -8.09 7.72 -20.33
CA GLY A 283 -7.53 7.93 -21.66
C GLY A 283 -6.07 8.39 -21.64
N GLY A 284 -5.58 8.87 -22.78
CA GLY A 284 -4.18 9.30 -22.93
C GLY A 284 -3.21 8.15 -23.18
N GLY A 285 -1.92 8.36 -22.90
CA GLY A 285 -0.86 7.36 -23.10
C GLY A 285 -0.69 6.39 -21.92
N GLY A 286 0.35 5.56 -21.98
CA GLY A 286 0.81 4.78 -20.83
C GLY A 286 -0.17 3.69 -20.36
N CYS A 287 -0.57 3.71 -19.09
CA CYS A 287 -1.51 2.74 -18.51
C CYS A 287 -2.99 3.01 -18.85
N GLY A 288 -3.30 4.14 -19.48
CA GLY A 288 -4.66 4.48 -19.92
C GLY A 288 -5.43 5.38 -18.96
N TRP A 289 -4.78 5.92 -17.93
CA TRP A 289 -5.31 7.00 -17.09
C TRP A 289 -4.18 7.92 -16.60
N THR A 290 -4.56 9.02 -15.98
CA THR A 290 -3.64 9.99 -15.38
C THR A 290 -4.14 10.40 -14.01
N VAL A 291 -3.22 10.43 -13.04
CA VAL A 291 -3.47 10.83 -11.64
C VAL A 291 -3.15 12.33 -11.51
N LEU A 292 -4.09 13.11 -10.97
CA LEU A 292 -3.93 14.55 -10.72
C LEU A 292 -4.43 14.88 -9.32
N LYS A 293 -3.78 15.81 -8.62
CA LYS A 293 -4.24 16.29 -7.30
C LYS A 293 -5.21 17.47 -7.40
N ASP A 294 -5.23 18.18 -8.53
CA ASP A 294 -6.05 19.36 -8.76
C ASP A 294 -7.26 19.06 -9.68
N LEU A 295 -8.47 19.35 -9.18
CA LEU A 295 -9.72 19.06 -9.89
C LEU A 295 -9.86 19.87 -11.18
N ARG A 296 -9.49 21.14 -11.14
CA ARG A 296 -9.61 22.01 -12.32
C ARG A 296 -8.73 21.46 -13.45
N GLN A 297 -7.47 21.14 -13.17
CA GLN A 297 -6.57 20.52 -14.14
C GLN A 297 -7.12 19.17 -14.65
N ALA A 298 -7.74 18.37 -13.78
CA ALA A 298 -8.37 17.12 -14.18
C ALA A 298 -9.54 17.32 -15.15
N VAL A 299 -10.41 18.30 -14.88
CA VAL A 299 -11.52 18.69 -15.76
C VAL A 299 -10.99 19.22 -17.10
N GLU A 300 -10.00 20.12 -17.07
CA GLU A 300 -9.37 20.65 -18.28
C GLU A 300 -8.77 19.50 -19.14
N LEU A 301 -8.08 18.56 -18.51
CA LEU A 301 -7.48 17.42 -19.20
C LEU A 301 -8.53 16.45 -19.78
N ALA A 302 -9.58 16.14 -19.02
CA ALA A 302 -10.67 15.29 -19.48
C ALA A 302 -11.36 15.90 -20.71
N HIS A 303 -11.66 17.20 -20.65
CA HIS A 303 -12.20 17.93 -21.78
C HIS A 303 -11.28 17.86 -23.00
N GLN A 304 -9.99 18.19 -22.84
CA GLN A 304 -9.01 18.17 -23.94
C GLN A 304 -8.87 16.81 -24.63
N ARG A 305 -9.07 15.72 -23.89
CA ARG A 305 -9.09 14.35 -24.43
C ARG A 305 -10.39 14.01 -25.14
N ALA A 306 -11.50 14.58 -24.68
CA ALA A 306 -12.81 14.35 -25.24
C ALA A 306 -13.12 15.20 -26.50
N VAL A 307 -12.43 16.33 -26.68
CA VAL A 307 -12.63 17.20 -27.84
C VAL A 307 -12.38 16.44 -29.15
N ARG A 308 -13.34 16.53 -30.06
CA ARG A 308 -13.21 16.02 -31.43
C ARG A 308 -12.20 16.87 -32.20
N ARG A 309 -11.13 16.23 -32.69
CA ARG A 309 -10.05 16.90 -33.43
C ARG A 309 -10.04 16.56 -34.91
N PHE A 310 -10.49 15.35 -35.23
CA PHE A 310 -10.47 14.83 -36.59
C PHE A 310 -11.87 14.37 -36.99
N GLU A 311 -12.24 14.58 -38.25
CA GLU A 311 -13.51 14.05 -38.75
C GLU A 311 -13.50 12.52 -38.71
N ALA A 312 -12.38 11.92 -39.12
CA ALA A 312 -12.13 10.49 -39.20
C ALA A 312 -12.18 9.75 -37.85
N GLN A 313 -12.21 10.45 -36.71
CA GLN A 313 -12.30 9.77 -35.41
C GLN A 313 -13.72 9.27 -35.08
N GLY A 314 -14.74 9.75 -35.81
CA GLY A 314 -16.15 9.47 -35.55
C GLY A 314 -16.66 10.14 -34.25
N ASP A 315 -17.65 9.51 -33.63
CA ASP A 315 -18.31 10.01 -32.41
C ASP A 315 -17.62 9.55 -31.11
N ILE A 316 -16.55 8.76 -31.23
CA ILE A 316 -15.75 8.30 -30.09
C ILE A 316 -14.84 9.44 -29.61
N CYS A 317 -14.64 9.51 -28.30
CA CYS A 317 -13.71 10.45 -27.69
C CYS A 317 -12.68 9.78 -26.77
N GLY A 318 -11.57 10.48 -26.49
CA GLY A 318 -10.54 9.97 -25.59
C GLY A 318 -11.06 9.83 -24.15
N GLY A 319 -10.79 8.69 -23.51
CA GLY A 319 -11.29 8.35 -22.17
C GLY A 319 -12.70 7.76 -22.14
N GLN A 320 -13.33 7.54 -23.30
CA GLN A 320 -14.64 6.90 -23.40
C GLN A 320 -14.52 5.37 -23.33
N ALA A 321 -15.43 4.73 -22.60
CA ALA A 321 -15.59 3.28 -22.66
C ALA A 321 -16.22 2.90 -24.00
N VAL A 322 -15.75 1.82 -24.61
CA VAL A 322 -16.19 1.38 -25.93
C VAL A 322 -16.45 -0.12 -25.94
N ARG A 323 -17.44 -0.56 -26.70
CA ARG A 323 -17.65 -1.98 -27.02
C ARG A 323 -17.08 -2.27 -28.41
N LEU A 324 -16.31 -3.33 -28.52
CA LEU A 324 -15.76 -3.79 -29.79
C LEU A 324 -16.87 -4.48 -30.60
N THR A 325 -17.02 -4.09 -31.86
CA THR A 325 -18.02 -4.65 -32.77
C THR A 325 -17.44 -4.81 -34.18
N GLY A 326 -18.04 -5.66 -35.01
CA GLY A 326 -17.71 -5.75 -36.44
C GLY A 326 -16.30 -6.28 -36.78
N LEU A 327 -15.52 -6.77 -35.82
CA LEU A 327 -14.18 -7.31 -36.09
C LEU A 327 -14.27 -8.64 -36.83
N ARG A 328 -13.62 -8.71 -38.01
CA ARG A 328 -13.54 -9.94 -38.81
C ARG A 328 -12.34 -10.81 -38.43
N ALA A 329 -11.16 -10.20 -38.34
CA ALA A 329 -9.91 -10.91 -38.05
C ALA A 329 -9.78 -11.35 -36.57
N ALA A 330 -10.48 -10.66 -35.67
CA ALA A 330 -10.48 -10.96 -34.23
C ALA A 330 -11.93 -11.03 -33.72
N ALA A 331 -12.75 -11.88 -34.35
CA ALA A 331 -14.17 -11.96 -34.06
C ALA A 331 -14.49 -12.35 -32.61
N HIS A 332 -13.58 -13.08 -31.94
CA HIS A 332 -13.70 -13.43 -30.52
C HIS A 332 -13.64 -12.22 -29.57
N LEU A 333 -13.15 -11.05 -30.03
CA LEU A 333 -13.14 -9.82 -29.26
C LEU A 333 -14.42 -8.98 -29.44
N ASN A 334 -15.33 -9.37 -30.34
CA ASN A 334 -16.60 -8.66 -30.48
C ASN A 334 -17.44 -8.86 -29.21
N GLY A 335 -18.01 -7.77 -28.70
CA GLY A 335 -18.72 -7.73 -27.43
C GLY A 335 -17.86 -7.31 -26.24
N GLU A 336 -16.52 -7.42 -26.34
CA GLU A 336 -15.60 -7.00 -25.28
C GLU A 336 -15.64 -5.49 -25.06
N ILE A 337 -15.42 -5.09 -23.81
CA ILE A 337 -15.36 -3.68 -23.40
C ILE A 337 -13.91 -3.24 -23.29
N GLY A 338 -13.60 -2.10 -23.90
CA GLY A 338 -12.31 -1.43 -23.77
C GLY A 338 -12.45 0.05 -23.46
N LEU A 339 -11.32 0.73 -23.40
CA LEU A 339 -11.23 2.18 -23.25
C LEU A 339 -10.52 2.80 -24.45
N ALA A 340 -11.18 3.75 -25.12
CA ALA A 340 -10.58 4.54 -26.17
C ALA A 340 -9.55 5.50 -25.57
N LEU A 341 -8.26 5.30 -25.89
CA LEU A 341 -7.17 6.06 -25.29
C LEU A 341 -6.88 7.35 -26.04
N ARG A 342 -6.58 7.22 -27.34
CA ARG A 342 -6.29 8.32 -28.26
C ARG A 342 -6.54 7.89 -29.70
N PHE A 343 -6.91 8.85 -30.53
CA PHE A 343 -7.00 8.66 -31.98
C PHE A 343 -5.64 8.89 -32.62
N ALA A 344 -5.20 7.96 -33.47
CA ALA A 344 -4.01 8.07 -34.27
C ALA A 344 -4.40 8.46 -35.70
N ASP A 345 -4.30 9.76 -36.01
CA ASP A 345 -4.66 10.31 -37.32
C ASP A 345 -3.85 9.68 -38.45
N SER A 346 -2.57 9.40 -38.22
CA SER A 346 -1.68 8.73 -39.18
C SER A 346 -2.20 7.38 -39.69
N SER A 347 -2.99 6.66 -38.88
CA SER A 347 -3.54 5.35 -39.25
C SER A 347 -5.06 5.35 -39.37
N GLY A 348 -5.73 6.47 -39.04
CA GLY A 348 -7.18 6.57 -38.97
C GLY A 348 -7.80 5.64 -37.90
N ARG A 349 -7.05 5.28 -36.86
CA ARG A 349 -7.46 4.26 -35.87
C ARG A 349 -7.38 4.76 -34.44
N TRP A 350 -8.30 4.29 -33.61
CA TRP A 350 -8.26 4.42 -32.17
C TRP A 350 -7.31 3.41 -31.56
N LEU A 351 -6.44 3.88 -30.66
CA LEU A 351 -5.76 3.01 -29.71
C LEU A 351 -6.75 2.71 -28.57
N VAL A 352 -7.13 1.45 -28.44
CA VAL A 352 -8.06 0.96 -27.41
C VAL A 352 -7.32 0.04 -26.45
N ARG A 353 -7.57 0.22 -25.14
CA ARG A 353 -7.09 -0.67 -24.08
C ARG A 353 -8.21 -1.64 -23.70
N LEU A 354 -7.97 -2.93 -23.75
CA LEU A 354 -8.90 -3.96 -23.30
C LEU A 354 -8.75 -4.22 -21.79
N ARG A 355 -9.69 -4.96 -21.20
CA ARG A 355 -9.72 -5.25 -19.75
C ARG A 355 -8.50 -6.03 -19.26
N ASP A 356 -8.02 -6.96 -20.08
CA ASP A 356 -6.81 -7.74 -19.87
C ASP A 356 -5.50 -6.91 -19.95
N GLY A 357 -5.61 -5.65 -20.37
CA GLY A 357 -4.48 -4.73 -20.53
C GLY A 357 -3.95 -4.64 -21.95
N ASP A 358 -4.45 -5.47 -22.89
CA ASP A 358 -4.00 -5.47 -24.28
C ASP A 358 -4.34 -4.16 -25.00
N GLY A 359 -3.41 -3.68 -25.82
CA GLY A 359 -3.62 -2.56 -26.72
C GLY A 359 -4.02 -3.02 -28.12
N LYS A 360 -5.13 -2.52 -28.66
CA LYS A 360 -5.55 -2.77 -30.07
C LYS A 360 -5.73 -1.46 -30.84
N GLN A 361 -5.40 -1.47 -32.13
CA GLN A 361 -5.66 -0.36 -33.04
C GLN A 361 -6.89 -0.66 -33.90
N LEU A 362 -7.98 0.04 -33.63
CA LEU A 362 -9.30 -0.26 -34.17
C LEU A 362 -9.85 0.93 -34.94
N LYS A 363 -10.54 0.64 -36.05
CA LYS A 363 -11.25 1.68 -36.78
C LYS A 363 -12.46 2.17 -35.95
N PRO A 364 -12.87 3.44 -36.09
CA PRO A 364 -14.08 3.94 -35.45
C PRO A 364 -15.33 3.11 -35.74
N GLU A 365 -15.49 2.59 -36.96
CA GLU A 365 -16.64 1.74 -37.36
C GLU A 365 -16.77 0.43 -36.58
N ASN A 366 -15.69 0.00 -35.89
CA ASN A 366 -15.65 -1.20 -35.07
C ASN A 366 -15.81 -0.90 -33.56
N LEU A 367 -16.22 0.32 -33.22
CA LEU A 367 -16.35 0.79 -31.85
C LEU A 367 -17.74 1.38 -31.64
N GLU A 368 -18.44 0.82 -30.67
CA GLU A 368 -19.67 1.39 -30.13
C GLU A 368 -19.35 2.19 -28.87
N GLY A 369 -19.70 3.47 -28.84
CA GLY A 369 -19.45 4.34 -27.69
C GLY A 369 -20.38 4.02 -26.52
N LEU A 370 -19.80 3.87 -25.33
CA LEU A 370 -20.52 3.70 -24.07
C LEU A 370 -20.34 4.97 -23.20
N GLU A 371 -20.19 4.81 -21.89
CA GLU A 371 -20.02 5.91 -20.94
C GLU A 371 -18.74 6.74 -21.16
N GLY A 372 -18.83 8.02 -20.79
CA GLY A 372 -17.70 8.95 -20.82
C GLY A 372 -17.65 9.82 -22.07
N ALA A 373 -18.72 9.87 -22.87
CA ALA A 373 -18.88 10.88 -23.90
C ALA A 373 -18.77 12.28 -23.28
N GLY A 374 -17.87 13.13 -23.81
CA GLY A 374 -17.57 14.45 -23.23
C GLY A 374 -16.46 14.46 -22.16
N GLY A 375 -15.90 13.30 -21.83
CA GLY A 375 -14.81 13.16 -20.86
C GLY A 375 -15.31 12.81 -19.45
N ARG A 376 -14.45 12.16 -18.67
CA ARG A 376 -14.79 11.65 -17.33
C ARG A 376 -13.64 11.85 -16.36
N VAL A 377 -13.97 12.30 -15.15
CA VAL A 377 -13.05 12.43 -14.03
C VAL A 377 -13.61 11.69 -12.83
N MET A 378 -12.84 10.76 -12.28
CA MET A 378 -13.14 10.11 -11.02
C MET A 378 -12.47 10.90 -9.90
N CYS A 379 -13.25 11.37 -8.93
CA CYS A 379 -12.84 12.28 -7.86
C CYS A 379 -12.87 11.55 -6.52
N PHE A 380 -11.71 11.42 -5.87
CA PHE A 380 -11.57 10.67 -4.62
C PHE A 380 -11.41 11.62 -3.43
N TRP A 381 -12.34 11.48 -2.48
CA TRP A 381 -12.39 12.23 -1.23
C TRP A 381 -11.79 11.39 -0.12
N GLY A 382 -10.64 11.81 0.38
CA GLY A 382 -9.78 11.02 1.26
C GLY A 382 -9.03 9.92 0.53
N ASP A 383 -8.08 9.31 1.24
CA ASP A 383 -7.25 8.19 0.79
C ASP A 383 -7.04 7.19 1.93
N ALA A 384 -6.44 6.05 1.61
CA ALA A 384 -5.89 5.12 2.57
C ALA A 384 -4.36 5.18 2.46
N ARG A 385 -3.69 5.26 3.62
CA ARG A 385 -2.25 5.38 3.70
C ARG A 385 -1.67 4.33 4.63
N TRP A 386 -0.54 3.77 4.22
CA TRP A 386 0.26 2.84 5.00
C TRP A 386 1.73 3.15 4.83
N THR A 387 2.55 2.83 5.82
CA THR A 387 3.96 2.56 5.52
C THR A 387 4.06 1.24 4.75
N ARG A 388 5.05 1.07 3.88
CA ARG A 388 5.23 -0.18 3.11
C ARG A 388 5.29 -1.39 4.05
N ALA A 389 6.04 -1.30 5.15
CA ALA A 389 6.13 -2.38 6.13
C ALA A 389 4.78 -2.68 6.79
N GLN A 390 3.96 -1.67 7.12
CA GLN A 390 2.63 -1.89 7.66
C GLN A 390 1.73 -2.61 6.65
N LEU A 391 1.73 -2.16 5.38
CA LEU A 391 0.94 -2.79 4.33
C LEU A 391 1.34 -4.25 4.11
N LEU A 392 2.64 -4.54 4.01
CA LEU A 392 3.15 -5.91 3.90
C LEU A 392 2.74 -6.76 5.11
N GLY A 393 2.70 -6.20 6.30
CA GLY A 393 2.18 -6.87 7.49
C GLY A 393 0.69 -7.23 7.39
N GLU A 394 -0.16 -6.32 6.91
CA GLU A 394 -1.59 -6.62 6.68
C GLU A 394 -1.78 -7.68 5.57
N ILE A 395 -0.93 -7.70 4.55
CA ILE A 395 -0.96 -8.72 3.49
C ILE A 395 -0.48 -10.07 4.03
N ALA A 396 0.56 -10.10 4.87
CA ALA A 396 1.08 -11.32 5.51
C ALA A 396 0.05 -11.99 6.43
N LYS A 397 -0.84 -11.21 7.05
CA LYS A 397 -1.99 -11.71 7.82
C LYS A 397 -3.01 -12.46 6.96
N GLY A 398 -3.08 -12.15 5.66
CA GLY A 398 -3.96 -12.78 4.68
C GLY A 398 -5.24 -11.98 4.37
N ASP A 399 -5.43 -10.81 4.98
CA ASP A 399 -6.64 -10.00 4.84
C ASP A 399 -6.76 -9.34 3.46
N TRP A 400 -5.63 -9.16 2.76
CA TRP A 400 -5.51 -8.41 1.51
C TRP A 400 -4.74 -9.19 0.44
N GLY A 401 -5.15 -9.01 -0.81
CA GLY A 401 -4.42 -9.47 -2.00
C GLY A 401 -4.00 -8.31 -2.89
N LEU A 402 -3.00 -8.53 -3.75
CA LEU A 402 -2.51 -7.54 -4.70
C LEU A 402 -2.54 -8.05 -6.13
N CYS A 403 -2.81 -7.16 -7.07
CA CYS A 403 -2.64 -7.42 -8.49
C CYS A 403 -2.24 -6.15 -9.24
N ARG A 404 -1.82 -6.29 -10.50
CA ARG A 404 -1.64 -5.12 -11.38
C ARG A 404 -3.01 -4.54 -11.71
N GLY A 405 -3.15 -3.22 -11.54
CA GLY A 405 -4.34 -2.49 -11.94
C GLY A 405 -4.44 -2.37 -13.46
N GLY A 406 -5.65 -2.55 -13.96
CA GLY A 406 -5.97 -2.43 -15.38
C GLY A 406 -7.13 -1.48 -15.60
N ILE A 407 -7.42 -1.19 -16.87
CA ILE A 407 -8.54 -0.29 -17.18
C ILE A 407 -9.90 -0.91 -16.84
N GLY A 408 -9.98 -2.25 -16.76
CA GLY A 408 -11.17 -2.95 -16.26
C GLY A 408 -11.56 -2.52 -14.85
N ASP A 409 -10.57 -2.21 -13.99
CA ASP A 409 -10.80 -1.77 -12.61
C ASP A 409 -11.44 -0.37 -12.54
N LEU A 410 -11.24 0.45 -13.56
CA LEU A 410 -11.76 1.82 -13.64
C LEU A 410 -13.02 1.93 -14.50
N ALA A 411 -13.12 1.11 -15.56
CA ALA A 411 -14.25 1.10 -16.48
C ALA A 411 -15.45 0.31 -15.96
N ALA A 412 -15.25 -0.63 -15.03
CA ALA A 412 -16.34 -1.34 -14.39
C ALA A 412 -17.15 -0.44 -13.45
N VAL A 413 -18.43 -0.77 -13.29
CA VAL A 413 -19.32 -0.15 -12.29
C VAL A 413 -18.74 -0.39 -10.89
N ALA A 414 -18.81 0.62 -10.01
CA ALA A 414 -18.13 0.59 -8.71
C ALA A 414 -18.43 -0.67 -7.87
N GLY A 415 -19.68 -1.14 -7.87
CA GLY A 415 -20.10 -2.34 -7.12
C GLY A 415 -19.52 -3.66 -7.64
N ASP A 416 -19.13 -3.72 -8.91
CA ASP A 416 -18.60 -4.94 -9.54
C ASP A 416 -17.07 -5.03 -9.47
N ARG A 417 -16.39 -3.93 -9.14
CA ARG A 417 -14.92 -3.84 -9.16
C ARG A 417 -14.26 -4.88 -8.26
N TRP A 418 -14.84 -5.16 -7.09
CA TRP A 418 -14.32 -6.16 -6.17
C TRP A 418 -14.33 -7.57 -6.78
N ARG A 419 -15.46 -8.00 -7.37
CA ARG A 419 -15.54 -9.27 -8.11
C ARG A 419 -14.59 -9.29 -9.31
N GLY A 420 -14.41 -8.15 -9.98
CA GLY A 420 -13.46 -8.03 -11.09
C GLY A 420 -11.99 -8.26 -10.70
N THR A 421 -11.64 -8.23 -9.41
CA THR A 421 -10.29 -8.58 -8.93
C THR A 421 -10.10 -10.08 -8.67
N GLU A 422 -11.19 -10.84 -8.56
CA GLU A 422 -11.15 -12.27 -8.30
C GLU A 422 -10.36 -13.00 -9.40
N GLY A 423 -9.54 -13.97 -9.00
CA GLY A 423 -8.64 -14.69 -9.90
C GLY A 423 -7.37 -13.93 -10.35
N ARG A 424 -7.24 -12.63 -10.07
CA ARG A 424 -6.00 -11.85 -10.34
C ARG A 424 -5.16 -11.59 -9.10
N LEU A 425 -5.74 -11.70 -7.91
CA LEU A 425 -5.08 -11.37 -6.65
C LEU A 425 -4.01 -12.41 -6.28
N ALA A 426 -2.81 -11.92 -6.00
CA ALA A 426 -1.77 -12.65 -5.30
C ALA A 426 -1.94 -12.43 -3.79
N PHE A 427 -1.90 -13.51 -3.03
CA PHE A 427 -1.98 -13.51 -1.56
C PHE A 427 -0.69 -14.05 -0.97
N ALA A 428 -0.32 -13.56 0.22
CA ALA A 428 0.85 -14.08 0.94
C ALA A 428 0.75 -15.60 1.17
N PRO A 429 1.89 -16.32 1.18
CA PRO A 429 1.91 -17.69 1.63
C PRO A 429 1.44 -17.81 3.07
N VAL A 430 0.98 -19.00 3.47
CA VAL A 430 0.63 -19.25 4.87
C VAL A 430 1.91 -19.27 5.70
N THR A 431 1.95 -18.41 6.71
CA THR A 431 3.09 -18.28 7.63
C THR A 431 2.60 -18.12 9.06
N GLU A 432 3.52 -17.96 10.02
CA GLU A 432 3.18 -17.67 11.41
C GLU A 432 2.43 -16.33 11.58
N MET A 433 2.59 -15.38 10.64
CA MET A 433 1.84 -14.13 10.59
C MET A 433 0.39 -14.30 10.14
N THR A 434 0.05 -15.40 9.46
CA THR A 434 -1.29 -15.59 8.91
C THR A 434 -2.31 -15.75 10.03
N GLU A 435 -3.41 -15.01 9.94
CA GLU A 435 -4.47 -15.03 10.95
C GLU A 435 -5.05 -16.43 11.15
N GLY A 436 -5.42 -16.75 12.39
CA GLY A 436 -5.88 -18.09 12.75
C GLY A 436 -7.11 -18.54 11.96
N TYR A 437 -8.04 -17.59 11.75
CA TYR A 437 -9.26 -17.84 10.97
C TYR A 437 -8.94 -18.08 9.47
N MET A 438 -7.91 -17.42 8.93
CA MET A 438 -7.44 -17.62 7.55
C MET A 438 -6.74 -18.97 7.37
N ARG A 439 -5.94 -19.39 8.36
CA ARG A 439 -5.31 -20.71 8.39
C ARG A 439 -6.36 -21.83 8.39
N ALA A 440 -7.37 -21.74 9.26
CA ALA A 440 -8.46 -22.71 9.33
C ALA A 440 -9.24 -22.81 8.01
N ALA A 441 -9.53 -21.66 7.40
CA ALA A 441 -10.21 -21.59 6.11
C ALA A 441 -9.44 -22.26 4.96
N ARG A 442 -8.11 -22.08 4.91
CA ARG A 442 -7.29 -22.67 3.84
C ARG A 442 -7.12 -24.18 4.02
N ALA A 443 -7.01 -24.65 5.26
CA ALA A 443 -7.04 -26.08 5.57
C ALA A 443 -8.39 -26.71 5.16
N GLU A 444 -9.51 -26.03 5.41
CA GLU A 444 -10.83 -26.47 4.98
C GLU A 444 -10.94 -26.55 3.43
N MET A 445 -10.44 -25.53 2.72
CA MET A 445 -10.42 -25.50 1.26
C MET A 445 -9.54 -26.62 0.69
N GLN A 446 -8.34 -26.83 1.23
CA GLN A 446 -7.46 -27.94 0.84
C GLN A 446 -8.11 -29.30 1.10
N ALA A 447 -8.78 -29.47 2.24
CA ALA A 447 -9.53 -30.69 2.54
C ALA A 447 -10.71 -30.90 1.57
N ARG A 448 -11.41 -29.83 1.16
CA ARG A 448 -12.46 -29.91 0.12
C ARG A 448 -11.90 -30.27 -1.25
N HIS A 449 -10.76 -29.70 -1.66
CA HIS A 449 -10.09 -30.07 -2.90
C HIS A 449 -9.59 -31.51 -2.89
N ALA A 450 -8.99 -31.96 -1.78
CA ALA A 450 -8.56 -33.34 -1.61
C ALA A 450 -9.75 -34.30 -1.70
N ARG A 451 -10.88 -33.99 -1.02
CA ARG A 451 -12.13 -34.76 -1.12
C ARG A 451 -12.71 -34.77 -2.53
N ALA A 452 -12.70 -33.63 -3.22
CA ALA A 452 -13.19 -33.53 -4.60
C ALA A 452 -12.30 -34.30 -5.59
N GLN A 453 -10.99 -34.36 -5.36
CA GLN A 453 -10.05 -35.18 -6.14
C GLN A 453 -10.25 -36.68 -5.87
N MET A 454 -10.53 -37.07 -4.62
CA MET A 454 -10.87 -38.47 -4.30
C MET A 454 -12.21 -38.93 -4.90
N HIS A 455 -13.19 -38.03 -5.03
CA HIS A 455 -14.47 -38.34 -5.69
C HIS A 455 -14.44 -38.22 -7.22
N ALA A 456 -13.35 -37.71 -7.80
CA ALA A 456 -13.17 -37.57 -9.25
C ALA A 456 -12.35 -38.73 -9.86
N ASP A 457 -11.91 -39.69 -9.05
CA ASP A 457 -11.26 -40.92 -9.49
C ASP A 457 -12.32 -42.04 -9.66
N PRO A 458 -12.76 -42.38 -10.89
CA PRO A 458 -13.82 -43.36 -11.11
C PRO A 458 -13.36 -44.81 -10.83
N ASP A 459 -12.07 -45.04 -10.63
CA ASP A 459 -11.48 -46.38 -10.54
C ASP A 459 -11.18 -46.82 -9.08
N ALA A 460 -11.51 -46.02 -8.07
CA ALA A 460 -11.27 -46.36 -6.66
C ALA A 460 -12.38 -47.22 -6.00
N GLU A 461 -13.50 -47.50 -6.69
CA GLU A 461 -14.61 -48.33 -6.17
C GLU A 461 -14.67 -49.75 -6.79
N GLN A 462 -13.57 -50.26 -7.38
CA GLN A 462 -13.52 -51.64 -7.91
C GLN A 462 -12.39 -52.50 -7.34
N GLU A 463 -12.09 -52.39 -6.05
CA GLU A 463 -11.38 -53.45 -5.31
C GLU A 463 -12.01 -53.64 -3.93
N GLU A 464 -13.13 -54.36 -3.88
CA GLU A 464 -13.56 -55.12 -2.69
C GLU A 464 -14.08 -56.50 -3.09
#